data_AF-A0A3D8K2A1-F1
#
_entry.id   AF-A0A3D8K2A1-F1
#
_cell.length_a   1.000
_cell.length_b   1.000
_cell.length_c   1.000
_cell.angle_alpha   90.00
_cell.angle_beta   90.00
_cell.angle_gamma   90.00
#
_symmetry.space_group_name_H-M   'P 1'
#
loop_
_entity.id
_entity.type
_entity.pdbx_description
1 polymer ?
#
loop_
_entity_poly.entity_id
_entity_poly.type
_entity_poly.pdbx_seq_one_letter_code
_entity_poly.pdbx_strand_id
1 'polypeptide(L)'
;MTQHDYMKRAAYIAAFTAIFQLSACGGGGGGSSASSTPAPTLSAAQQNYENVVLSGNGGAHYVLGALSFTTNNSGGFTINAGSYFYTQDASLSASPAVAGTQRLTTGTSMLSASLAVPTVSPQRYVVNGAIVAGTIPATVQISYSGANVVETYLASDGQTPVETFQGTSYTSVPLAGAIANSPAELLTDTALSVITNTINGQSLYNKQSTWQPNAAYIKETRNYVGDTAFTGDCTAPATTGTSVTPCNSTASTLEGFFPFAMDNKTYNLTDGQIVTLAGARAWVSNAALSTATTEYRVFYQMNGHINSGALVRNGTPIAILPAGGTTPQNFQIFLNGAAAQSIKAAVTF
;
A
#
# COMPACT_ATOMS: atom_id res chain seq x y z
N MET A 1 -11.98 9.22 -0.01
CA MET A 1 -11.43 8.38 -1.09
C MET A 1 -10.10 7.88 -0.56
N THR A 2 -10.15 6.80 0.20
CA THR A 2 -8.98 6.16 0.82
C THR A 2 -8.44 5.08 -0.09
N GLN A 3 -7.32 4.46 0.28
CA GLN A 3 -6.58 3.45 -0.50
C GLN A 3 -7.48 2.34 -1.10
N HIS A 4 -8.64 2.08 -0.49
CA HIS A 4 -9.66 1.12 -0.95
C HIS A 4 -10.51 1.62 -2.15
N ASP A 5 -10.73 2.93 -2.29
CA ASP A 5 -11.42 3.54 -3.46
C ASP A 5 -10.48 3.73 -4.66
N TYR A 6 -9.17 3.88 -4.43
CA TYR A 6 -8.17 3.99 -5.49
C TYR A 6 -8.08 2.71 -6.34
N MET A 7 -8.38 1.54 -5.76
CA MET A 7 -8.32 0.27 -6.50
C MET A 7 -9.52 0.01 -7.42
N LYS A 8 -10.58 0.84 -7.38
CA LYS A 8 -11.77 0.67 -8.25
C LYS A 8 -11.69 1.43 -9.57
N ARG A 9 -10.70 2.31 -9.79
CA ARG A 9 -10.67 3.19 -10.97
C ARG A 9 -9.26 3.43 -11.50
N ALA A 10 -8.77 2.50 -12.31
CA ALA A 10 -7.59 2.73 -13.14
C ALA A 10 -7.71 1.96 -14.46
N ALA A 11 -8.22 2.62 -15.49
CA ALA A 11 -8.01 2.26 -16.89
C ALA A 11 -7.64 3.56 -17.59
N TYR A 12 -6.41 3.67 -18.11
CA TYR A 12 -6.00 4.31 -19.38
C TYR A 12 -4.46 4.28 -19.46
N ILE A 13 -3.94 3.80 -20.59
CA ILE A 13 -2.54 3.41 -20.83
C ILE A 13 -1.78 4.56 -21.51
N ALA A 14 -0.56 4.84 -21.05
CA ALA A 14 0.49 5.44 -21.87
C ALA A 14 1.86 4.88 -21.43
N ALA A 15 2.52 4.18 -22.35
CA ALA A 15 3.76 3.45 -22.13
C ALA A 15 5.00 4.34 -22.28
N PHE A 16 5.97 4.19 -21.38
CA PHE A 16 7.37 4.50 -21.67
C PHE A 16 8.30 3.56 -20.90
N THR A 17 9.08 2.79 -21.66
CA THR A 17 10.10 1.85 -21.20
C THR A 17 11.41 2.59 -20.98
N ALA A 18 12.05 2.43 -19.82
CA ALA A 18 13.44 2.83 -19.63
C ALA A 18 14.19 1.71 -18.88
N ILE A 19 15.16 1.11 -19.59
CA ILE A 19 16.13 0.14 -19.08
C ILE A 19 17.28 0.93 -18.50
N PHE A 20 17.64 0.69 -17.24
CA PHE A 20 18.96 1.06 -16.72
C PHE A 20 19.65 -0.18 -16.17
N GLN A 21 20.71 -0.58 -16.87
CA GLN A 21 21.75 -1.44 -16.34
C GLN A 21 22.74 -0.60 -15.55
N LEU A 22 23.13 -1.07 -14.36
CA LEU A 22 24.36 -0.63 -13.71
C LEU A 22 25.14 -1.85 -13.23
N SER A 23 26.21 -2.12 -13.98
CA SER A 23 27.37 -2.89 -13.55
C SER A 23 28.20 -2.10 -12.55
N ALA A 24 28.58 -2.72 -11.43
CA ALA A 24 29.77 -2.30 -10.68
C ALA A 24 30.42 -3.51 -10.01
N CYS A 25 31.55 -3.93 -10.59
CA CYS A 25 32.56 -4.78 -9.98
C CYS A 25 33.55 -3.86 -9.25
N GLY A 26 33.89 -4.18 -8.00
CA GLY A 26 34.86 -3.40 -7.23
C GLY A 26 35.33 -4.17 -6.02
N GLY A 27 36.46 -4.89 -6.17
CA GLY A 27 37.18 -5.50 -5.07
C GLY A 27 38.19 -4.55 -4.43
N GLY A 28 38.67 -4.91 -3.24
CA GLY A 28 39.80 -4.22 -2.58
C GLY A 28 39.91 -4.58 -1.11
N GLY A 29 40.76 -5.56 -0.79
CA GLY A 29 41.15 -5.91 0.58
C GLY A 29 42.11 -4.89 1.19
N GLY A 30 42.01 -4.72 2.51
CA GLY A 30 42.92 -3.91 3.32
C GLY A 30 42.63 -4.14 4.79
N GLY A 31 43.43 -5.01 5.43
CA GLY A 31 43.34 -5.27 6.85
C GLY A 31 43.66 -4.02 7.66
N SER A 32 42.73 -3.65 8.53
CA SER A 32 42.96 -2.72 9.63
C SER A 32 42.06 -3.15 10.77
N SER A 33 42.66 -3.41 11.93
CA SER A 33 42.02 -3.83 13.16
C SER A 33 41.03 -2.75 13.62
N ALA A 34 39.82 -2.80 13.07
CA ALA A 34 38.74 -1.95 13.49
C ALA A 34 38.30 -2.38 14.90
N SER A 35 38.34 -1.44 15.83
CA SER A 35 37.55 -1.48 17.05
C SER A 35 36.13 -1.91 16.65
N SER A 36 35.76 -3.15 16.99
CA SER A 36 34.44 -3.68 16.72
C SER A 36 33.48 -3.02 17.70
N THR A 37 32.95 -1.85 17.34
CA THR A 37 31.69 -1.40 17.91
C THR A 37 30.73 -2.59 17.82
N PRO A 38 30.17 -3.07 18.94
CA PRO A 38 29.24 -4.20 18.90
C PRO A 38 28.16 -3.89 17.86
N ALA A 39 27.90 -4.82 16.95
CA ALA A 39 26.78 -4.67 16.03
C ALA A 39 25.53 -4.37 16.88
N PRO A 40 24.75 -3.33 16.54
CA PRO A 40 23.57 -2.98 17.31
C PRO A 40 22.67 -4.21 17.40
N THR A 41 22.35 -4.63 18.63
CA THR A 41 21.48 -5.79 18.86
C THR A 41 20.07 -5.43 18.42
N LEU A 42 19.70 -5.86 17.22
CA LEU A 42 18.37 -5.67 16.65
C LEU A 42 17.30 -6.35 17.53
N SER A 43 16.13 -5.73 17.65
CA SER A 43 14.94 -6.37 18.23
C SER A 43 14.47 -7.53 17.34
N ALA A 44 13.66 -8.45 17.88
CA ALA A 44 13.08 -9.52 17.07
C ALA A 44 12.26 -8.99 15.87
N ALA A 45 11.53 -7.88 16.06
CA ALA A 45 10.80 -7.21 14.99
C ALA A 45 11.74 -6.67 13.90
N GLN A 46 12.81 -5.99 14.29
CA GLN A 46 13.81 -5.47 13.35
C GLN A 46 14.54 -6.58 12.60
N GLN A 47 14.92 -7.67 13.29
CA GLN A 47 15.53 -8.84 12.65
C GLN A 47 14.59 -9.47 11.62
N ASN A 48 13.33 -9.71 11.99
CA ASN A 48 12.35 -10.31 11.08
C ASN A 48 12.06 -9.41 9.87
N TYR A 49 11.96 -8.11 10.08
CA TYR A 49 11.84 -7.13 9.00
C TYR A 49 13.04 -7.19 8.04
N GLU A 50 14.27 -7.14 8.58
CA GLU A 50 15.51 -7.17 7.78
C GLU A 50 15.70 -8.48 7.01
N ASN A 51 15.25 -9.61 7.57
CA ASN A 51 15.31 -10.92 6.91
C ASN A 51 14.53 -10.97 5.59
N VAL A 52 13.64 -9.99 5.33
CA VAL A 52 12.89 -9.90 4.06
C VAL A 52 13.26 -8.63 3.29
N VAL A 53 13.23 -7.46 3.93
CA VAL A 53 13.29 -6.19 3.19
C VAL A 53 14.69 -5.86 2.66
N LEU A 54 15.76 -6.41 3.23
CA LEU A 54 17.10 -6.10 2.74
C LEU A 54 17.27 -6.59 1.30
N SER A 55 17.90 -5.79 0.45
CA SER A 55 18.12 -6.13 -0.96
C SER A 55 18.93 -7.42 -1.12
N GLY A 56 19.86 -7.68 -0.20
CA GLY A 56 20.61 -8.95 -0.13
C GLY A 56 19.74 -10.18 0.12
N ASN A 57 18.52 -9.99 0.66
CA ASN A 57 17.52 -11.03 0.92
C ASN A 57 16.42 -11.07 -0.16
N GLY A 58 16.55 -10.27 -1.22
CA GLY A 58 15.61 -10.23 -2.35
C GLY A 58 14.52 -9.15 -2.25
N GLY A 59 14.35 -8.52 -1.08
CA GLY A 59 13.33 -7.50 -0.86
C GLY A 59 11.96 -8.07 -0.48
N ALA A 60 11.06 -7.15 -0.10
CA ALA A 60 9.68 -7.42 0.26
C ALA A 60 8.75 -7.16 -0.93
N HIS A 61 7.79 -8.06 -1.14
CA HIS A 61 6.87 -8.03 -2.28
C HIS A 61 5.42 -8.13 -1.83
N TYR A 62 4.65 -7.04 -1.93
CA TYR A 62 3.23 -7.01 -1.61
C TYR A 62 2.40 -7.38 -2.84
N VAL A 63 1.66 -8.49 -2.79
CA VAL A 63 0.89 -8.99 -3.93
C VAL A 63 -0.42 -8.21 -4.11
N LEU A 64 -0.64 -7.71 -5.32
CA LEU A 64 -1.86 -7.04 -5.75
C LEU A 64 -2.44 -7.72 -6.98
N GLY A 65 -3.74 -7.89 -7.01
CA GLY A 65 -4.40 -8.63 -8.07
C GLY A 65 -5.89 -8.39 -8.14
N ALA A 66 -6.39 -8.29 -9.37
CA ALA A 66 -7.81 -8.38 -9.69
C ALA A 66 -7.97 -8.99 -11.09
N LEU A 67 -8.85 -9.97 -11.22
CA LEU A 67 -9.23 -10.54 -12.50
C LEU A 67 -10.68 -10.18 -12.81
N SER A 68 -10.88 -9.66 -14.01
CA SER A 68 -12.19 -9.61 -14.65
C SER A 68 -12.17 -10.60 -15.81
N PHE A 69 -13.25 -11.35 -16.00
CA PHE A 69 -13.31 -12.34 -17.07
C PHE A 69 -14.70 -12.41 -17.68
N THR A 70 -14.76 -12.93 -18.89
CA THR A 70 -16.00 -13.34 -19.57
C THR A 70 -15.96 -14.84 -19.81
N THR A 71 -17.10 -15.51 -19.68
CA THR A 71 -17.24 -16.94 -19.95
C THR A 71 -18.14 -17.16 -21.15
N ASN A 72 -17.88 -18.22 -21.92
CA ASN A 72 -18.76 -18.66 -23.00
C ASN A 72 -19.55 -19.92 -22.60
N ASN A 73 -20.57 -20.26 -23.39
CA ASN A 73 -21.44 -21.42 -23.14
C ASN A 73 -20.71 -22.78 -23.26
N SER A 74 -19.48 -22.80 -23.79
CA SER A 74 -18.63 -23.99 -23.89
C SER A 74 -17.69 -24.13 -22.68
N GLY A 75 -17.84 -23.27 -21.65
CA GLY A 75 -17.03 -23.29 -20.43
C GLY A 75 -15.67 -22.60 -20.55
N GLY A 76 -15.30 -22.11 -21.73
CA GLY A 76 -14.11 -21.29 -21.92
C GLY A 76 -14.24 -19.92 -21.26
N PHE A 77 -13.11 -19.34 -20.85
CA PHE A 77 -13.06 -18.00 -20.29
C PHE A 77 -12.01 -17.14 -21.00
N THR A 78 -12.18 -15.84 -20.95
CA THR A 78 -11.20 -14.85 -21.41
C THR A 78 -11.00 -13.82 -20.33
N ILE A 79 -9.74 -13.53 -19.99
CA ILE A 79 -9.39 -12.48 -19.04
C ILE A 79 -9.55 -11.13 -19.74
N ASN A 80 -10.37 -10.25 -19.16
CA ASN A 80 -10.72 -8.96 -19.73
C ASN A 80 -9.57 -7.96 -19.56
N ALA A 81 -9.52 -6.99 -20.47
CA ALA A 81 -8.68 -5.80 -20.33
C ALA A 81 -9.02 -5.07 -19.01
N GLY A 82 -7.98 -4.69 -18.26
CA GLY A 82 -8.12 -4.09 -16.92
C GLY A 82 -7.86 -5.07 -15.76
N SER A 83 -7.70 -6.36 -16.04
CA SER A 83 -7.16 -7.31 -15.07
C SER A 83 -5.67 -7.03 -14.81
N TYR A 84 -5.23 -7.27 -13.58
CA TYR A 84 -3.82 -7.10 -13.19
C TYR A 84 -3.41 -8.14 -12.15
N PHE A 85 -2.13 -8.50 -12.14
CA PHE A 85 -1.52 -9.32 -11.10
C PHE A 85 -0.02 -9.03 -11.00
N TYR A 86 0.38 -8.33 -9.93
CA TYR A 86 1.72 -7.75 -9.79
C TYR A 86 2.09 -7.60 -8.31
N THR A 87 3.34 -7.23 -8.03
CA THR A 87 3.82 -6.87 -6.70
C THR A 87 4.16 -5.39 -6.61
N GLN A 88 3.90 -4.77 -5.47
CA GLN A 88 4.65 -3.59 -5.04
C GLN A 88 5.90 -4.06 -4.31
N ASP A 89 7.05 -3.64 -4.82
CA ASP A 89 8.35 -4.09 -4.36
C ASP A 89 8.98 -3.02 -3.47
N ALA A 90 9.61 -3.46 -2.38
CA ALA A 90 10.33 -2.60 -1.45
C ALA A 90 11.64 -3.27 -1.04
N SER A 91 12.74 -2.50 -1.05
CA SER A 91 14.01 -3.00 -0.51
C SER A 91 14.85 -1.91 0.15
N LEU A 92 15.66 -2.33 1.13
CA LEU A 92 16.68 -1.52 1.80
C LEU A 92 18.08 -2.01 1.43
N SER A 93 18.98 -1.09 1.13
CA SER A 93 20.38 -1.42 0.83
C SER A 93 21.19 -1.88 2.05
N ALA A 94 20.81 -1.43 3.25
CA ALA A 94 21.49 -1.75 4.50
C ALA A 94 20.53 -1.71 5.70
N SER A 95 20.96 -2.20 6.85
CA SER A 95 20.22 -2.08 8.12
C SER A 95 20.13 -0.62 8.57
N PRO A 96 18.93 -0.10 8.90
CA PRO A 96 18.76 1.21 9.55
C PRO A 96 19.47 1.34 10.90
N ALA A 97 19.75 0.23 11.60
CA ALA A 97 20.48 0.28 12.86
C ALA A 97 21.93 0.71 12.70
N VAL A 98 22.51 0.50 11.52
CA VAL A 98 23.91 0.84 11.21
C VAL A 98 24.00 2.10 10.33
N ALA A 99 23.18 2.18 9.30
CA ALA A 99 23.23 3.28 8.32
C ALA A 99 22.29 4.46 8.67
N GLY A 100 21.53 4.36 9.76
CA GLY A 100 20.55 5.37 10.15
C GLY A 100 19.30 5.34 9.26
N THR A 101 18.56 6.45 9.22
CA THR A 101 17.36 6.56 8.39
C THR A 101 17.70 6.39 6.92
N GLN A 102 17.02 5.47 6.24
CA GLN A 102 17.27 5.14 4.84
C GLN A 102 16.00 5.31 4.00
N ARG A 103 16.16 5.52 2.70
CA ARG A 103 15.03 5.48 1.76
C ARG A 103 14.85 4.07 1.22
N LEU A 104 13.61 3.61 1.13
CA LEU A 104 13.27 2.40 0.39
C LEU A 104 13.53 2.61 -1.10
N THR A 105 14.12 1.61 -1.73
CA THR A 105 13.99 1.42 -3.17
C THR A 105 12.63 0.77 -3.43
N THR A 106 11.73 1.49 -4.08
CA THR A 106 10.37 1.02 -4.36
C THR A 106 10.16 0.80 -5.86
N GLY A 107 9.29 -0.14 -6.21
CA GLY A 107 9.00 -0.47 -7.59
C GLY A 107 7.78 -1.37 -7.72
N THR A 108 7.58 -1.90 -8.93
CA THR A 108 6.55 -2.89 -9.20
C THR A 108 7.07 -3.97 -10.13
N SER A 109 6.66 -5.21 -9.90
CA SER A 109 7.02 -6.35 -10.75
C SER A 109 5.77 -7.13 -11.17
N MET A 110 5.68 -7.48 -12.45
CA MET A 110 4.58 -8.32 -12.94
C MET A 110 4.76 -9.78 -12.47
N LEU A 111 3.66 -10.36 -11.95
CA LEU A 111 3.56 -11.78 -11.58
C LEU A 111 2.94 -12.64 -12.68
N SER A 112 2.26 -12.02 -13.64
CA SER A 112 1.74 -12.64 -14.86
C SER A 112 2.52 -12.11 -16.08
N ALA A 113 2.64 -12.92 -17.12
CA ALA A 113 3.30 -12.50 -18.36
C ALA A 113 2.37 -11.67 -19.27
N SER A 114 1.05 -11.85 -19.18
CA SER A 114 0.07 -11.15 -20.01
C SER A 114 -0.58 -9.94 -19.35
N LEU A 115 -0.53 -9.82 -18.02
CA LEU A 115 -1.19 -8.73 -17.31
C LEU A 115 -0.26 -7.55 -17.04
N ALA A 116 -0.72 -6.36 -17.42
CA ALA A 116 -0.01 -5.12 -17.17
C ALA A 116 -0.19 -4.63 -15.72
N VAL A 117 0.79 -3.85 -15.25
CA VAL A 117 0.65 -3.07 -14.01
C VAL A 117 -0.29 -1.89 -14.29
N PRO A 118 -1.36 -1.68 -13.49
CA PRO A 118 -2.26 -0.56 -13.68
C PRO A 118 -1.54 0.76 -13.35
N THR A 119 -1.90 1.83 -14.07
CA THR A 119 -1.45 3.17 -13.70
C THR A 119 -2.10 3.57 -12.38
N VAL A 120 -1.27 3.84 -11.38
CA VAL A 120 -1.72 4.34 -10.09
C VAL A 120 -1.68 5.88 -10.08
N SER A 121 -2.64 6.51 -9.40
CA SER A 121 -2.67 7.95 -9.16
C SER A 121 -2.28 8.26 -7.71
N PRO A 122 -1.60 9.39 -7.44
CA PRO A 122 -1.04 9.64 -6.13
C PRO A 122 -2.16 9.94 -5.13
N GLN A 123 -2.04 9.35 -3.94
CA GLN A 123 -2.88 9.75 -2.80
C GLN A 123 -2.60 11.20 -2.45
N ARG A 124 -3.65 11.95 -2.12
CA ARG A 124 -3.55 13.35 -1.70
C ARG A 124 -3.85 13.49 -0.22
N TYR A 125 -3.13 14.42 0.38
CA TYR A 125 -3.13 14.68 1.81
C TYR A 125 -3.28 16.18 2.05
N VAL A 126 -3.79 16.53 3.22
CA VAL A 126 -3.77 17.90 3.72
C VAL A 126 -2.65 17.99 4.75
N VAL A 127 -1.66 18.84 4.49
CA VAL A 127 -0.51 19.07 5.39
C VAL A 127 -0.27 20.57 5.48
N ASN A 128 -0.18 21.09 6.71
CA ASN A 128 0.04 22.52 6.98
C ASN A 128 -0.92 23.46 6.22
N GLY A 129 -2.19 23.08 6.09
CA GLY A 129 -3.24 23.85 5.43
C GLY A 129 -3.22 23.78 3.91
N ALA A 130 -2.35 22.97 3.31
CA ALA A 130 -2.21 22.82 1.87
C ALA A 130 -2.47 21.37 1.42
N ILE A 131 -2.96 21.22 0.19
CA ILE A 131 -3.07 19.90 -0.44
C ILE A 131 -1.73 19.53 -1.06
N VAL A 132 -1.20 18.38 -0.66
CA VAL A 132 0.01 17.78 -1.22
C VAL A 132 -0.31 16.42 -1.81
N ALA A 133 0.41 16.05 -2.87
CA ALA A 133 0.31 14.73 -3.49
C ALA A 133 1.49 13.86 -3.06
N GLY A 134 1.20 12.60 -2.72
CA GLY A 134 2.22 11.57 -2.54
C GLY A 134 3.02 11.31 -3.83
N THR A 135 4.13 10.60 -3.70
CA THR A 135 4.97 10.22 -4.85
C THR A 135 4.54 8.88 -5.45
N ILE A 136 4.72 8.71 -6.75
CA ILE A 136 4.57 7.42 -7.45
C ILE A 136 5.83 7.15 -8.29
N PRO A 137 6.56 6.04 -8.03
CA PRO A 137 6.43 5.14 -6.88
C PRO A 137 6.58 5.86 -5.54
N ALA A 138 6.06 5.27 -4.46
CA ALA A 138 6.11 5.90 -3.14
C ALA A 138 7.57 6.15 -2.70
N THR A 139 7.85 7.36 -2.21
CA THR A 139 9.11 7.66 -1.53
C THR A 139 8.89 7.44 -0.04
N VAL A 140 9.58 6.45 0.52
CA VAL A 140 9.41 6.03 1.92
C VAL A 140 10.75 6.06 2.63
N GLN A 141 10.78 6.65 3.83
CA GLN A 141 11.92 6.59 4.73
C GLN A 141 11.68 5.56 5.82
N ILE A 142 12.69 4.74 6.09
CA ILE A 142 12.69 3.71 7.13
C ILE A 142 13.68 4.11 8.21
N SER A 143 13.23 4.03 9.45
CA SER A 143 14.05 4.24 10.64
C SER A 143 13.63 3.28 11.74
N TYR A 144 14.44 3.15 12.78
CA TYR A 144 14.11 2.38 13.98
C TYR A 144 13.80 3.28 15.15
N SER A 145 12.68 3.01 15.83
CA SER A 145 12.26 3.69 17.04
C SER A 145 12.04 2.66 18.15
N GLY A 146 12.99 2.58 19.07
CA GLY A 146 13.05 1.51 20.06
C GLY A 146 13.14 0.15 19.37
N ALA A 147 12.17 -0.73 19.63
CA ALA A 147 12.10 -2.07 19.04
C ALA A 147 11.33 -2.11 17.70
N ASN A 148 10.73 -0.99 17.27
CA ASN A 148 9.81 -0.94 16.15
C ASN A 148 10.46 -0.41 14.87
N VAL A 149 9.82 -0.69 13.74
CA VAL A 149 10.16 -0.13 12.43
C VAL A 149 9.23 1.04 12.16
N VAL A 150 9.78 2.19 11.75
CA VAL A 150 8.99 3.37 11.41
C VAL A 150 9.14 3.65 9.92
N GLU A 151 8.01 3.75 9.23
CA GLU A 151 7.92 4.06 7.81
C GLU A 151 7.29 5.43 7.63
N THR A 152 8.00 6.36 7.02
CA THR A 152 7.51 7.72 6.75
C THR A 152 7.37 7.91 5.24
N TYR A 153 6.13 8.04 4.78
CA TYR A 153 5.82 8.32 3.37
C TYR A 153 5.95 9.81 3.11
N LEU A 154 6.58 10.16 2.00
CA LEU A 154 6.86 11.55 1.63
C LEU A 154 6.00 12.00 0.44
N ALA A 155 5.65 13.28 0.45
CA ALA A 155 5.06 13.96 -0.69
C ALA A 155 6.01 13.95 -1.90
N SER A 156 5.50 14.38 -3.05
CA SER A 156 6.23 14.53 -4.32
C SER A 156 7.44 15.46 -4.27
N ASP A 157 7.57 16.31 -3.24
CA ASP A 157 8.78 17.10 -2.97
C ASP A 157 9.94 16.27 -2.36
N GLY A 158 9.66 15.02 -1.99
CA GLY A 158 10.62 14.10 -1.38
C GLY A 158 11.05 14.51 0.04
N GLN A 159 10.32 15.40 0.70
CA GLN A 159 10.68 15.94 2.02
C GLN A 159 9.49 16.01 2.99
N THR A 160 8.31 16.43 2.52
CA THR A 160 7.15 16.64 3.39
C THR A 160 6.56 15.28 3.80
N PRO A 161 6.54 14.93 5.10
CA PRO A 161 5.87 13.72 5.57
C PRO A 161 4.36 13.86 5.36
N VAL A 162 3.76 12.86 4.70
CA VAL A 162 2.31 12.83 4.47
C VAL A 162 1.59 11.78 5.30
N GLU A 163 2.33 10.76 5.72
CA GLU A 163 1.81 9.61 6.46
C GLU A 163 2.98 8.89 7.14
N THR A 164 2.76 8.39 8.34
CA THR A 164 3.78 7.63 9.08
C THR A 164 3.15 6.40 9.72
N PHE A 165 3.85 5.28 9.60
CA PHE A 165 3.46 4.03 10.22
C PHE A 165 4.52 3.56 11.19
N GLN A 166 4.09 2.88 12.24
CA GLN A 166 4.96 2.12 13.12
C GLN A 166 4.58 0.63 13.03
N GLY A 167 5.48 -0.16 12.46
CA GLY A 167 5.42 -1.61 12.45
C GLY A 167 5.83 -2.17 13.81
N THR A 168 4.90 -2.87 14.45
CA THR A 168 5.03 -3.37 15.84
C THR A 168 5.22 -4.87 15.92
N SER A 169 4.88 -5.61 14.86
CA SER A 169 5.02 -7.06 14.81
C SER A 169 5.37 -7.50 13.41
N TYR A 170 6.36 -8.40 13.33
CA TYR A 170 6.87 -9.00 12.12
C TYR A 170 7.04 -10.50 12.38
N THR A 171 6.24 -11.33 11.72
CA THR A 171 6.29 -12.79 11.86
C THR A 171 6.61 -13.43 10.52
N SER A 172 7.75 -14.12 10.43
CA SER A 172 8.13 -14.87 9.23
C SER A 172 7.50 -16.27 9.25
N VAL A 173 6.91 -16.66 8.13
CA VAL A 173 6.31 -17.98 7.93
C VAL A 173 7.00 -18.65 6.72
N PRO A 174 7.73 -19.76 6.92
CA PRO A 174 8.36 -20.47 5.82
C PRO A 174 7.29 -21.14 4.94
N LEU A 175 7.56 -21.18 3.64
CA LEU A 175 6.73 -21.81 2.63
C LEU A 175 7.49 -22.98 2.01
N ALA A 176 6.82 -24.13 1.90
CA ALA A 176 7.38 -25.34 1.33
C ALA A 176 6.29 -26.19 0.66
N GLY A 177 6.69 -27.09 -0.22
CA GLY A 177 5.77 -27.99 -0.92
C GLY A 177 4.92 -27.28 -1.97
N ALA A 178 3.75 -27.85 -2.29
CA ALA A 178 2.85 -27.32 -3.31
C ALA A 178 2.25 -25.97 -2.88
N ILE A 179 2.15 -25.02 -3.83
CA ILE A 179 1.53 -23.71 -3.59
C ILE A 179 0.07 -23.85 -3.11
N ALA A 180 -0.64 -24.87 -3.59
CA ALA A 180 -2.00 -25.19 -3.19
C ALA A 180 -2.17 -25.49 -1.68
N ASN A 181 -1.08 -25.93 -1.02
CA ASN A 181 -1.07 -26.32 0.39
C ASN A 181 -0.54 -25.18 1.30
N SER A 182 -0.47 -23.96 0.77
CA SER A 182 -0.04 -22.81 1.55
C SER A 182 -0.96 -22.53 2.73
N PRO A 183 -0.46 -21.86 3.78
CA PRO A 183 -1.30 -21.42 4.89
C PRO A 183 -2.55 -20.68 4.41
N ALA A 184 -3.69 -20.95 5.03
CA ALA A 184 -4.98 -20.39 4.62
C ALA A 184 -4.92 -18.85 4.52
N GLU A 185 -4.28 -18.19 5.49
CA GLU A 185 -4.12 -16.73 5.50
C GLU A 185 -3.38 -16.17 4.27
N LEU A 186 -2.42 -16.91 3.72
CA LEU A 186 -1.76 -16.50 2.48
C LEU A 186 -2.71 -16.65 1.27
N LEU A 187 -3.51 -17.72 1.25
CA LEU A 187 -4.42 -18.02 0.14
C LEU A 187 -5.70 -17.20 0.14
N THR A 188 -6.28 -16.92 1.32
CA THR A 188 -7.56 -16.21 1.46
C THR A 188 -7.37 -14.73 1.70
N ASP A 189 -6.31 -14.36 2.40
CA ASP A 189 -6.19 -13.01 2.93
C ASP A 189 -5.29 -12.08 2.09
N THR A 190 -4.80 -12.59 0.97
CA THR A 190 -4.01 -11.83 0.00
C THR A 190 -4.61 -11.94 -1.39
N ALA A 191 -4.11 -11.13 -2.33
CA ALA A 191 -4.48 -11.26 -3.73
C ALA A 191 -3.98 -12.56 -4.39
N LEU A 192 -3.27 -13.45 -3.67
CA LEU A 192 -2.96 -14.78 -4.17
C LEU A 192 -4.23 -15.62 -4.40
N SER A 193 -5.31 -15.32 -3.67
CA SER A 193 -6.64 -15.95 -3.87
C SER A 193 -7.09 -15.90 -5.32
N VAL A 194 -6.71 -14.84 -6.03
CA VAL A 194 -7.05 -14.57 -7.42
C VAL A 194 -6.62 -15.71 -8.34
N ILE A 195 -5.43 -16.29 -8.11
CA ILE A 195 -4.93 -17.39 -8.95
C ILE A 195 -5.29 -18.77 -8.39
N THR A 196 -5.54 -18.89 -7.08
CA THR A 196 -5.89 -20.18 -6.48
C THR A 196 -7.38 -20.53 -6.61
N ASN A 197 -8.22 -19.57 -7.00
CA ASN A 197 -9.59 -19.81 -7.41
C ASN A 197 -9.67 -20.56 -8.74
N THR A 198 -10.82 -21.20 -9.00
CA THR A 198 -11.11 -21.81 -10.31
C THR A 198 -12.18 -21.02 -11.04
N ILE A 199 -12.05 -20.91 -12.37
CA ILE A 199 -13.08 -20.35 -13.25
C ILE A 199 -13.62 -21.52 -14.08
N ASN A 200 -14.90 -21.86 -13.91
CA ASN A 200 -15.52 -23.04 -14.54
C ASN A 200 -14.73 -24.35 -14.31
N GLY A 201 -14.16 -24.52 -13.11
CA GLY A 201 -13.33 -25.69 -12.76
C GLY A 201 -11.91 -25.69 -13.36
N GLN A 202 -11.55 -24.70 -14.19
CA GLN A 202 -10.21 -24.53 -14.72
C GLN A 202 -9.31 -23.83 -13.69
N SER A 203 -8.09 -24.33 -13.55
CA SER A 203 -7.06 -23.71 -12.70
C SER A 203 -6.46 -22.51 -13.40
N LEU A 204 -6.20 -21.43 -12.66
CA LEU A 204 -5.51 -20.24 -13.15
C LEU A 204 -3.99 -20.29 -12.93
N TYR A 205 -3.51 -21.39 -12.37
CA TYR A 205 -2.10 -21.66 -12.12
C TYR A 205 -1.80 -23.15 -12.28
N ASN A 206 -0.53 -23.47 -12.46
CA ASN A 206 -0.03 -24.83 -12.44
C ASN A 206 -0.11 -25.40 -11.01
N LYS A 207 -1.05 -26.32 -10.76
CA LYS A 207 -1.29 -26.92 -9.45
C LYS A 207 -0.14 -27.81 -8.96
N GLN A 208 0.75 -28.22 -9.86
CA GLN A 208 1.95 -28.99 -9.54
C GLN A 208 3.13 -28.08 -9.13
N SER A 209 2.97 -26.75 -9.22
CA SER A 209 4.02 -25.82 -8.81
C SER A 209 4.25 -25.87 -7.30
N THR A 210 5.53 -25.85 -6.94
CA THR A 210 6.00 -25.85 -5.56
C THR A 210 6.72 -24.56 -5.23
N TRP A 211 6.72 -24.20 -3.95
CA TRP A 211 7.56 -23.15 -3.42
C TRP A 211 9.03 -23.49 -3.62
N GLN A 212 9.81 -22.50 -4.08
CA GLN A 212 11.26 -22.60 -4.17
C GLN A 212 11.88 -22.71 -2.75
N PRO A 213 13.09 -23.27 -2.64
CA PRO A 213 13.83 -23.24 -1.38
C PRO A 213 13.92 -21.82 -0.81
N ASN A 214 13.81 -21.70 0.52
CA ASN A 214 13.81 -20.45 1.28
C ASN A 214 12.62 -19.51 0.97
N ALA A 215 11.60 -19.95 0.23
CA ALA A 215 10.36 -19.19 0.11
C ALA A 215 9.74 -18.96 1.50
N ALA A 216 9.32 -17.73 1.75
CA ALA A 216 8.66 -17.35 2.98
C ALA A 216 7.80 -16.10 2.73
N TYR A 217 6.89 -15.83 3.67
CA TYR A 217 6.25 -14.52 3.76
C TYR A 217 6.39 -13.97 5.17
N ILE A 218 6.25 -12.65 5.29
CA ILE A 218 6.22 -11.95 6.55
C ILE A 218 4.85 -11.34 6.76
N LYS A 219 4.29 -11.56 7.96
CA LYS A 219 3.12 -10.85 8.45
C LYS A 219 3.57 -9.61 9.17
N GLU A 220 3.03 -8.48 8.78
CA GLU A 220 3.30 -7.19 9.38
C GLU A 220 2.03 -6.61 9.99
N THR A 221 2.12 -6.12 11.22
CA THR A 221 1.09 -5.26 11.82
C THR A 221 1.66 -3.85 12.02
N ARG A 222 0.92 -2.86 11.54
CA ARG A 222 1.30 -1.44 11.62
C ARG A 222 0.18 -0.60 12.22
N ASN A 223 0.56 0.47 12.90
CA ASN A 223 -0.34 1.52 13.34
C ASN A 223 0.05 2.86 12.70
N TYR A 224 -0.92 3.73 12.47
CA TYR A 224 -0.68 5.13 12.12
C TYR A 224 0.04 5.85 13.26
N VAL A 225 1.01 6.70 12.93
CA VAL A 225 1.69 7.61 13.85
C VAL A 225 1.34 9.04 13.45
N GLY A 226 0.66 9.74 14.36
CA GLY A 226 0.01 11.01 14.07
C GLY A 226 -1.35 10.85 13.39
N ASP A 227 -2.13 11.93 13.39
CA ASP A 227 -3.37 12.02 12.62
C ASP A 227 -3.03 12.21 11.13
N THR A 228 -3.57 11.37 10.25
CA THR A 228 -3.38 11.47 8.79
C THR A 228 -4.64 12.01 8.13
N ALA A 229 -4.51 13.17 7.49
CA ALA A 229 -5.60 13.87 6.82
C ALA A 229 -5.52 13.66 5.30
N PHE A 230 -6.40 12.82 4.76
CA PHE A 230 -6.52 12.56 3.33
C PHE A 230 -7.49 13.55 2.66
N THR A 231 -7.34 13.78 1.36
CA THR A 231 -8.32 14.50 0.54
C THR A 231 -8.41 13.93 -0.88
N GLY A 232 -9.47 14.28 -1.61
CA GLY A 232 -9.64 13.89 -3.01
C GLY A 232 -10.78 14.63 -3.69
N ASP A 233 -10.97 14.35 -4.96
CA ASP A 233 -12.07 14.94 -5.74
C ASP A 233 -13.43 14.50 -5.22
N CYS A 234 -14.36 15.45 -5.14
CA CYS A 234 -15.75 15.15 -4.78
C CYS A 234 -16.57 14.58 -5.93
N THR A 235 -16.09 14.72 -7.18
CA THR A 235 -16.77 14.24 -8.38
C THR A 235 -15.78 13.54 -9.33
N ALA A 236 -16.32 12.78 -10.28
CA ALA A 236 -15.55 12.17 -11.35
C ALA A 236 -15.53 13.08 -12.60
N PRO A 237 -14.49 13.03 -13.44
CA PRO A 237 -13.27 12.24 -13.28
C PRO A 237 -12.34 12.80 -12.18
N ALA A 238 -11.61 11.91 -11.50
CA ALA A 238 -10.64 12.33 -10.50
C ALA A 238 -9.43 12.98 -11.16
N THR A 239 -8.91 14.03 -10.53
CA THR A 239 -7.67 14.69 -10.91
C THR A 239 -6.48 13.99 -10.26
N THR A 240 -5.28 14.17 -10.83
CA THR A 240 -4.04 13.51 -10.36
C THR A 240 -3.06 14.45 -9.66
N GLY A 241 -3.31 15.77 -9.71
CA GLY A 241 -2.47 16.79 -9.08
C GLY A 241 -3.03 17.28 -7.74
N THR A 242 -2.40 18.32 -7.19
CA THR A 242 -2.83 18.96 -5.92
C THR A 242 -4.12 19.77 -6.03
N SER A 243 -4.58 20.05 -7.25
CA SER A 243 -5.84 20.75 -7.52
C SER A 243 -7.01 19.77 -7.52
N VAL A 244 -7.62 19.56 -6.35
CA VAL A 244 -8.78 18.68 -6.21
C VAL A 244 -10.07 19.39 -6.62
N THR A 245 -11.01 18.64 -7.18
CA THR A 245 -12.35 19.13 -7.50
C THR A 245 -13.17 19.25 -6.21
N PRO A 246 -13.57 20.48 -5.82
CA PRO A 246 -14.25 20.69 -4.55
C PRO A 246 -15.67 20.13 -4.55
N CYS A 247 -16.19 19.84 -3.37
CA CYS A 247 -17.59 19.45 -3.14
C CYS A 247 -18.52 20.64 -3.32
N ASN A 248 -18.04 21.84 -3.00
CA ASN A 248 -18.72 23.08 -3.24
C ASN A 248 -17.71 24.19 -3.48
N SER A 249 -17.83 24.86 -4.64
CA SER A 249 -16.96 25.98 -5.04
C SER A 249 -17.47 27.34 -4.58
N THR A 250 -18.72 27.42 -4.10
CA THR A 250 -19.41 28.67 -3.73
C THR A 250 -19.58 28.85 -2.22
N ALA A 251 -19.68 27.77 -1.46
CA ALA A 251 -19.75 27.82 0.00
C ALA A 251 -18.36 28.19 0.57
N SER A 252 -18.27 29.36 1.21
CA SER A 252 -17.05 29.85 1.82
C SER A 252 -16.84 29.40 3.26
N THR A 253 -17.86 28.82 3.91
CA THR A 253 -17.82 28.33 5.29
C THR A 253 -18.41 26.93 5.42
N LEU A 254 -17.94 26.15 6.41
CA LEU A 254 -18.48 24.83 6.71
C LEU A 254 -19.94 24.90 7.19
N GLU A 255 -20.30 25.95 7.91
CA GLU A 255 -21.65 26.16 8.43
C GLU A 255 -22.68 26.31 7.32
N GLY A 256 -22.35 27.05 6.26
CA GLY A 256 -23.22 27.24 5.10
C GLY A 256 -23.17 26.10 4.09
N PHE A 257 -22.28 25.13 4.28
CA PHE A 257 -22.13 23.98 3.38
C PHE A 257 -23.10 22.84 3.70
N PHE A 258 -23.44 22.65 4.98
CA PHE A 258 -24.35 21.59 5.41
C PHE A 258 -25.82 22.01 5.27
N PRO A 259 -26.74 21.06 5.01
CA PRO A 259 -26.51 19.62 4.86
C PRO A 259 -25.87 19.24 3.52
N PHE A 260 -25.11 18.14 3.48
CA PHE A 260 -24.47 17.65 2.26
C PHE A 260 -24.52 16.12 2.15
N ALA A 261 -24.87 15.60 0.98
CA ALA A 261 -25.02 14.17 0.73
C ALA A 261 -23.77 13.57 0.06
N MET A 262 -23.19 12.54 0.66
CA MET A 262 -22.04 11.77 0.16
C MET A 262 -22.02 10.38 0.82
N ASP A 263 -21.45 9.37 0.17
CA ASP A 263 -21.36 7.99 0.72
C ASP A 263 -22.73 7.36 1.06
N ASN A 264 -23.77 7.68 0.29
CA ASN A 264 -25.16 7.29 0.59
C ASN A 264 -25.66 7.77 1.98
N LYS A 265 -25.05 8.82 2.52
CA LYS A 265 -25.43 9.47 3.78
C LYS A 265 -25.57 10.98 3.58
N THR A 266 -26.55 11.59 4.23
CA THR A 266 -26.60 13.05 4.39
C THR A 266 -25.89 13.42 5.68
N TYR A 267 -24.83 14.22 5.58
CA TYR A 267 -24.12 14.79 6.71
C TYR A 267 -24.71 16.14 7.07
N ASN A 268 -24.94 16.35 8.36
CA ASN A 268 -25.38 17.61 8.94
C ASN A 268 -24.26 18.21 9.78
N LEU A 269 -24.32 19.52 10.04
CA LEU A 269 -23.33 20.21 10.87
C LEU A 269 -23.18 19.55 12.25
N THR A 270 -24.28 19.07 12.84
CA THR A 270 -24.33 18.41 14.15
C THR A 270 -23.79 16.98 14.18
N ASP A 271 -23.56 16.34 13.03
CA ASP A 271 -23.06 14.96 12.95
C ASP A 271 -21.54 14.88 13.19
N GLY A 272 -20.91 16.01 13.49
CA GLY A 272 -19.46 16.16 13.63
C GLY A 272 -19.10 17.45 14.36
N GLN A 273 -17.82 17.79 14.29
CA GLN A 273 -17.26 18.97 14.96
C GLN A 273 -16.33 19.73 14.03
N ILE A 274 -16.37 21.06 14.12
CA ILE A 274 -15.41 21.91 13.42
C ILE A 274 -14.16 22.06 14.28
N VAL A 275 -13.01 21.71 13.72
CA VAL A 275 -11.69 21.74 14.35
C VAL A 275 -10.65 22.34 13.39
N THR A 276 -9.45 22.60 13.90
CA THR A 276 -8.27 22.78 13.04
C THR A 276 -7.61 21.42 12.86
N LEU A 277 -7.55 20.92 11.63
CA LEU A 277 -6.95 19.64 11.27
C LEU A 277 -5.86 19.86 10.22
N ALA A 278 -4.64 19.40 10.50
CA ALA A 278 -3.49 19.52 9.61
C ALA A 278 -3.30 20.95 9.04
N GLY A 279 -3.53 21.98 9.86
CA GLY A 279 -3.42 23.40 9.46
C GLY A 279 -4.61 23.98 8.69
N ALA A 280 -5.64 23.19 8.39
CA ALA A 280 -6.87 23.65 7.76
C ALA A 280 -8.05 23.65 8.74
N ARG A 281 -9.01 24.56 8.53
CA ARG A 281 -10.30 24.48 9.22
C ARG A 281 -11.12 23.34 8.60
N ALA A 282 -11.57 22.41 9.42
CA ALA A 282 -12.22 21.18 8.94
C ALA A 282 -13.40 20.79 9.83
N TRP A 283 -14.46 20.27 9.22
CA TRP A 283 -15.50 19.53 9.92
C TRP A 283 -15.14 18.05 9.89
N VAL A 284 -15.18 17.38 11.03
CA VAL A 284 -14.87 15.95 11.17
C VAL A 284 -16.10 15.22 11.72
N SER A 285 -16.54 14.16 11.03
CA SER A 285 -17.66 13.31 11.44
C SER A 285 -17.40 12.64 12.79
N ASN A 286 -18.41 12.57 13.66
CA ASN A 286 -18.35 11.80 14.90
C ASN A 286 -18.48 10.27 14.66
N ALA A 287 -19.07 9.88 13.53
CA ALA A 287 -19.20 8.49 13.13
C ALA A 287 -18.09 8.10 12.15
N ALA A 288 -17.52 6.90 12.35
CA ALA A 288 -16.56 6.30 11.43
C ALA A 288 -17.24 5.90 10.11
N LEU A 289 -16.47 5.90 9.02
CA LEU A 289 -16.85 5.33 7.74
C LEU A 289 -16.83 3.79 7.80
N SER A 290 -17.59 3.15 6.91
CA SER A 290 -17.61 1.69 6.78
C SER A 290 -16.46 1.22 5.90
N THR A 291 -15.25 1.33 6.43
CA THR A 291 -13.99 0.94 5.78
C THR A 291 -13.20 -0.01 6.66
N ALA A 292 -12.22 -0.70 6.06
CA ALA A 292 -11.39 -1.68 6.75
C ALA A 292 -10.58 -1.03 7.89
N THR A 293 -9.81 0.00 7.56
CA THR A 293 -9.16 0.88 8.53
C THR A 293 -10.21 1.89 9.02
N THR A 294 -10.29 2.09 10.34
CA THR A 294 -11.22 3.07 10.93
C THR A 294 -10.81 4.47 10.49
N GLU A 295 -11.69 5.15 9.77
CA GLU A 295 -11.48 6.52 9.29
C GLU A 295 -12.77 7.33 9.45
N TYR A 296 -12.65 8.65 9.46
CA TYR A 296 -13.78 9.57 9.65
C TYR A 296 -13.92 10.48 8.45
N ARG A 297 -15.15 10.74 7.99
CA ARG A 297 -15.40 11.73 6.93
C ARG A 297 -14.94 13.12 7.39
N VAL A 298 -14.25 13.82 6.49
CA VAL A 298 -13.82 15.20 6.71
C VAL A 298 -14.27 16.10 5.57
N PHE A 299 -14.68 17.32 5.90
CA PHE A 299 -14.83 18.42 4.94
C PHE A 299 -13.91 19.57 5.34
N TYR A 300 -13.00 19.94 4.45
CA TYR A 300 -12.01 21.00 4.67
C TYR A 300 -12.46 22.29 4.00
N GLN A 301 -12.36 23.41 4.72
CA GLN A 301 -12.53 24.74 4.16
C GLN A 301 -11.15 25.30 3.76
N MET A 302 -10.88 25.38 2.46
CA MET A 302 -9.59 25.81 1.91
C MET A 302 -9.82 26.62 0.64
N ASN A 303 -9.13 27.76 0.50
CA ASN A 303 -9.17 28.63 -0.68
C ASN A 303 -10.60 29.02 -1.13
N GLY A 304 -11.51 29.24 -0.18
CA GLY A 304 -12.91 29.61 -0.49
C GLY A 304 -13.77 28.45 -1.01
N HIS A 305 -13.28 27.20 -0.89
CA HIS A 305 -13.98 26.00 -1.32
C HIS A 305 -14.09 24.99 -0.19
N ILE A 306 -15.04 24.05 -0.33
CA ILE A 306 -15.17 22.90 0.55
C ILE A 306 -14.68 21.64 -0.18
N ASN A 307 -13.66 20.99 0.38
CA ASN A 307 -13.08 19.75 -0.14
C ASN A 307 -13.42 18.57 0.76
N SER A 308 -13.60 17.38 0.19
CA SER A 308 -13.84 16.15 0.97
C SER A 308 -12.53 15.41 1.23
N GLY A 309 -12.54 14.62 2.29
CA GLY A 309 -11.50 13.67 2.58
C GLY A 309 -11.86 12.73 3.70
N ALA A 310 -10.82 12.13 4.28
CA ALA A 310 -10.93 11.22 5.40
C ALA A 310 -9.83 11.52 6.42
N LEU A 311 -10.10 11.24 7.69
CA LEU A 311 -9.15 11.32 8.78
C LEU A 311 -8.94 9.93 9.35
N VAL A 312 -7.69 9.48 9.40
CA VAL A 312 -7.28 8.36 10.23
C VAL A 312 -6.57 8.93 11.46
N ARG A 313 -6.96 8.48 12.65
CA ARG A 313 -6.43 9.00 13.91
C ARG A 313 -5.09 8.34 14.25
N ASN A 314 -4.28 9.03 15.02
CA ASN A 314 -3.07 8.49 15.60
C ASN A 314 -3.36 7.18 16.35
N GLY A 315 -2.48 6.19 16.17
CA GLY A 315 -2.57 4.89 16.83
C GLY A 315 -3.61 3.94 16.21
N THR A 316 -4.36 4.36 15.19
CA THR A 316 -5.27 3.46 14.48
C THR A 316 -4.47 2.33 13.81
N PRO A 317 -4.80 1.05 14.05
CA PRO A 317 -4.20 -0.06 13.32
C PRO A 317 -4.59 -0.02 11.85
N ILE A 318 -3.63 -0.30 10.97
CA ILE A 318 -3.94 -0.56 9.57
C ILE A 318 -4.74 -1.85 9.50
N ALA A 319 -5.89 -1.77 8.85
CA ALA A 319 -6.65 -2.95 8.47
C ALA A 319 -7.00 -2.92 6.99
N ILE A 320 -6.90 -4.09 6.36
CA ILE A 320 -7.22 -4.31 4.96
C ILE A 320 -8.39 -5.28 4.85
N LEU A 321 -9.21 -5.11 3.81
CA LEU A 321 -10.18 -6.13 3.43
C LEU A 321 -9.46 -7.13 2.51
N PRO A 322 -9.47 -8.42 2.84
CA PRO A 322 -8.90 -9.43 1.96
C PRO A 322 -9.71 -9.50 0.65
N ALA A 323 -9.07 -9.94 -0.43
CA ALA A 323 -9.71 -10.03 -1.73
C ALA A 323 -10.93 -10.97 -1.68
N GLY A 324 -12.13 -10.42 -1.89
CA GLY A 324 -13.39 -11.16 -1.82
C GLY A 324 -13.96 -11.39 -0.42
N GLY A 325 -13.31 -10.89 0.63
CA GLY A 325 -13.81 -10.96 2.01
C GLY A 325 -14.46 -9.67 2.49
N THR A 326 -15.26 -9.79 3.56
CA THR A 326 -15.95 -8.66 4.22
C THR A 326 -15.42 -8.37 5.62
N THR A 327 -14.58 -9.26 6.16
CA THR A 327 -13.98 -9.12 7.49
C THR A 327 -12.60 -8.45 7.36
N PRO A 328 -12.39 -7.27 7.96
CA PRO A 328 -11.08 -6.64 7.99
C PRO A 328 -10.07 -7.47 8.78
N GLN A 329 -8.82 -7.45 8.32
CA GLN A 329 -7.67 -8.01 9.04
C GLN A 329 -6.66 -6.91 9.34
N ASN A 330 -5.98 -7.00 10.49
CA ASN A 330 -5.05 -5.99 10.98
C ASN A 330 -3.58 -6.32 10.68
N PHE A 331 -3.34 -7.10 9.63
CA PHE A 331 -2.01 -7.42 9.17
C PHE A 331 -1.94 -7.38 7.64
N GLN A 332 -0.72 -7.23 7.13
CA GLN A 332 -0.39 -7.34 5.72
C GLN A 332 0.64 -8.43 5.53
N ILE A 333 0.63 -9.06 4.35
CA ILE A 333 1.55 -10.13 4.00
C ILE A 333 2.45 -9.65 2.87
N PHE A 334 3.76 -9.73 3.10
CA PHE A 334 4.77 -9.50 2.07
C PHE A 334 5.52 -10.80 1.81
N LEU A 335 5.70 -11.13 0.55
CA LEU A 335 6.49 -12.26 0.12
C LEU A 335 7.97 -11.88 0.06
N ASN A 336 8.85 -12.84 0.28
CA ASN A 336 10.24 -12.69 -0.11
C ASN A 336 10.44 -13.01 -1.60
N GLY A 337 11.64 -12.75 -2.13
CA GLY A 337 11.94 -12.93 -3.55
C GLY A 337 11.69 -14.36 -4.07
N ALA A 338 12.04 -15.39 -3.29
CA ALA A 338 11.82 -16.78 -3.67
C ALA A 338 10.33 -17.14 -3.76
N ALA A 339 9.50 -16.63 -2.84
CA ALA A 339 8.05 -16.81 -2.89
C ALA A 339 7.44 -16.05 -4.08
N ALA A 340 7.81 -14.79 -4.31
CA ALA A 340 7.32 -14.03 -5.47
C ALA A 340 7.67 -14.71 -6.81
N GLN A 341 8.89 -15.23 -6.95
CA GLN A 341 9.32 -15.98 -8.13
C GLN A 341 8.55 -17.30 -8.30
N SER A 342 8.29 -18.01 -7.20
CA SER A 342 7.49 -19.25 -7.23
C SER A 342 6.09 -19.01 -7.78
N ILE A 343 5.44 -17.93 -7.36
CA ILE A 343 4.12 -17.52 -7.89
C ILE A 343 4.23 -17.18 -9.37
N LYS A 344 5.20 -16.34 -9.74
CA LYS A 344 5.40 -15.94 -11.14
C LYS A 344 5.61 -17.13 -12.08
N ALA A 345 6.33 -18.16 -11.63
CA ALA A 345 6.54 -19.38 -12.39
C ALA A 345 5.29 -20.28 -12.44
N ALA A 346 4.37 -20.14 -11.49
CA ALA A 346 3.16 -20.96 -11.41
C ALA A 346 1.99 -20.38 -12.21
N VAL A 347 1.92 -19.07 -12.39
CA VAL A 347 0.87 -18.41 -13.18
C VAL A 347 0.98 -18.83 -14.66
N THR A 348 -0.14 -19.22 -15.25
CA THR A 348 -0.20 -19.80 -16.61
C THR A 348 -0.71 -18.84 -17.68
N PHE A 349 -1.00 -17.59 -17.30
CA PHE A 349 -1.46 -16.52 -18.19
C PHE A 349 -0.57 -15.30 -18.05
#